data_AF-A0A7Z0LFH7-F1
#
_entry.id   AF-A0A7Z0LFH7-F1
#
_cell.length_a   1.000
_cell.length_b   1.000
_cell.length_c   1.000
_cell.angle_alpha   90.00
_cell.angle_beta   90.00
_cell.angle_gamma   90.00
#
_symmetry.space_group_name_H-M   'P 1'
#
loop_
_entity.id
_entity.type
_entity.pdbx_description
1 polymer ?
#
loop_
_entity_poly.entity_id
_entity_poly.type
_entity_poly.pdbx_seq_one_letter_code
_entity_poly.pdbx_strand_id
1 'polypeptide(L)' 'MTVKQKRLKLNYEVESNGKQVTKSYGFDIAKNVDKSVAKEVGEVLSTLIKDDIVSYSLTTTEVL' A
#
# COMPACT_ATOMS: atom_id res chain seq x y z
N MET A 1 8.16 16.06 17.18
CA MET A 1 7.74 14.64 17.18
C MET A 1 8.61 13.89 16.18
N THR A 2 9.24 12.79 16.59
CA THR A 2 10.17 12.04 15.73
C THR A 2 9.46 10.82 15.17
N VAL A 3 9.32 10.73 13.84
CA VAL A 3 8.71 9.56 13.18
C VAL A 3 9.54 8.30 13.50
N LYS A 4 8.92 7.28 14.08
CA LYS A 4 9.59 6.01 14.41
C LYS A 4 9.59 5.03 13.26
N GLN A 5 8.54 5.04 12.44
CA GLN A 5 8.40 4.17 11.28
C GLN A 5 7.43 4.79 10.28
N LYS A 6 7.74 4.63 9.00
CA LYS A 6 6.87 5.02 7.90
C LYS A 6 6.59 3.79 7.06
N ARG A 7 5.30 3.53 6.78
CA ARG A 7 4.87 2.34 6.04
C ARG A 7 3.97 2.74 4.88
N LEU A 8 4.29 2.25 3.69
CA LEU A 8 3.43 2.28 2.52
C LEU A 8 2.54 1.03 2.55
N LYS A 9 1.23 1.21 2.47
CA LYS A 9 0.26 0.11 2.38
C LYS A 9 -0.44 0.17 1.03
N LEU A 10 -0.40 -0.96 0.34
CA LEU A 10 -1.15 -1.20 -0.88
C LEU A 10 -2.26 -2.19 -0.54
N ASN A 11 -3.49 -1.69 -0.48
CA ASN A 11 -4.68 -2.51 -0.24
C ASN A 11 -5.25 -2.94 -1.59
N TYR A 12 -5.74 -4.17 -1.67
CA TYR A 12 -6.32 -4.71 -2.88
C TYR A 12 -7.44 -5.69 -2.57
N GLU A 13 -8.42 -5.80 -3.45
CA GLU A 13 -9.57 -6.69 -3.29
C GLU A 13 -9.42 -7.92 -4.17
N VAL A 14 -9.57 -9.09 -3.54
CA VAL A 14 -9.63 -10.39 -4.22
C VAL A 14 -10.94 -11.08 -3.90
N GLU A 15 -11.46 -11.85 -4.86
CA GLU A 15 -12.52 -12.79 -4.58
C GLU A 15 -11.95 -14.05 -3.94
N SER A 16 -12.46 -14.42 -2.77
CA SER A 16 -12.07 -15.65 -2.07
C SER A 16 -13.33 -16.32 -1.54
N ASN A 17 -13.60 -17.54 -2.01
CA ASN A 17 -14.78 -18.32 -1.63
C ASN A 17 -16.12 -17.57 -1.84
N GLY A 18 -16.27 -16.87 -2.97
CA GLY A 18 -17.49 -16.14 -3.33
C GLY A 18 -17.76 -14.88 -2.48
N LYS A 19 -16.74 -14.38 -1.76
CA LYS A 19 -16.78 -13.11 -1.03
C LYS A 19 -15.62 -12.22 -1.44
N GLN A 20 -15.85 -10.92 -1.51
CA GLN A 20 -14.77 -9.94 -1.65
C GLN A 20 -14.00 -9.82 -0.32
N VAL A 21 -12.68 -9.98 -0.39
CA VAL A 21 -11.78 -9.86 0.76
C VAL A 21 -10.73 -8.81 0.43
N THR A 22 -10.59 -7.82 1.31
CA THR A 22 -9.50 -6.85 1.22
C THR A 22 -8.22 -7.44 1.82
N LYS A 23 -7.18 -7.54 1.01
CA LYS A 23 -5.82 -7.88 1.44
C LYS A 23 -4.94 -6.63 1.36
N SER A 24 -3.77 -6.69 1.99
CA SER A 24 -2.81 -5.58 1.92
C SER A 24 -1.37 -6.07 1.90
N TYR A 25 -0.54 -5.39 1.10
CA TYR A 25 0.91 -5.46 1.19
C TYR A 25 1.43 -4.23 1.94
N GLY A 26 2.28 -4.45 2.94
CA GLY A 26 2.92 -3.40 3.71
C GLY A 26 4.41 -3.35 3.43
N PHE A 27 4.91 -2.17 3.09
CA PHE A 27 6.32 -1.91 2.83
C PHE A 27 6.85 -0.90 3.83
N ASP A 28 7.88 -1.27 4.58
CA ASP A 28 8.59 -0.33 5.43
C ASP A 28 9.46 0.56 4.55
N ILE A 29 9.25 1.87 4.65
CA ILE A 29 9.95 2.87 3.85
C ILE A 29 10.77 3.79 4.75
N ALA A 30 11.84 4.36 4.19
CA ALA A 30 12.67 5.29 4.93
C ALA A 30 11.86 6.53 5.36
N LYS A 31 12.14 7.01 6.57
CA LYS A 31 11.34 8.05 7.24
C LYS A 31 11.35 9.39 6.52
N ASN A 32 12.45 9.66 5.81
CA ASN A 32 12.67 10.88 5.05
C ASN A 32 12.07 10.84 3.64
N VAL A 33 11.45 9.72 3.23
CA VAL A 33 10.77 9.63 1.94
C VAL A 33 9.55 10.52 1.96
N ASP A 34 9.46 11.43 0.99
CA ASP A 34 8.31 12.31 0.83
C ASP A 34 7.04 11.50 0.52
N LYS A 35 5.88 12.03 0.93
CA LYS A 35 4.59 11.37 0.69
C LYS A 35 4.26 11.26 -0.79
N SER A 36 4.65 12.24 -1.61
CA SER A 36 4.50 12.21 -3.07
C SER A 36 5.28 11.06 -3.69
N VAL A 37 6.56 10.93 -3.34
CA VAL A 37 7.43 9.82 -3.78
C VAL A 37 6.88 8.47 -3.32
N ALA A 38 6.42 8.36 -2.06
CA ALA A 38 5.80 7.13 -1.58
C ALA A 38 4.53 6.76 -2.36
N LYS A 39 3.77 7.76 -2.82
CA LYS A 39 2.57 7.54 -3.63
C LYS A 39 2.94 7.06 -5.04
N GLU A 40 3.90 7.70 -5.70
CA GLU A 40 4.38 7.30 -7.03
C GLU A 40 4.91 5.86 -7.03
N VAL A 41 5.71 5.50 -6.02
CA VAL A 41 6.18 4.12 -5.83
C VAL A 41 5.00 3.16 -5.64
N GLY A 42 4.01 3.56 -4.85
CA GLY A 42 2.79 2.77 -4.66
C GLY A 42 2.00 2.55 -5.95
N GLU A 43 1.91 3.57 -6.81
CA GLU A 43 1.22 3.50 -8.10
C GLU A 43 1.98 2.58 -9.08
N VAL A 44 3.31 2.59 -9.07
CA VAL A 44 4.10 1.63 -9.85
C VAL A 44 3.88 0.21 -9.32
N LEU A 45 3.96 0.00 -8.00
CA LEU A 45 3.78 -1.32 -7.39
C LEU A 45 2.38 -1.90 -7.63
N SER A 46 1.33 -1.06 -7.66
CA SER A 46 -0.03 -1.54 -7.92
C SER A 46 -0.21 -2.12 -9.33
N THR A 47 0.61 -1.70 -10.30
CA THR A 47 0.59 -2.29 -11.65
C THR A 47 1.11 -3.73 -11.68
N LEU A 48 1.98 -4.12 -10.74
CA LEU A 48 2.52 -5.49 -10.65
C LEU A 48 1.52 -6.50 -10.06
N ILE A 49 0.47 -6.01 -9.39
CA ILE A 49 -0.53 -6.86 -8.73
C ILE A 49 -1.76 -7.05 -9.62
N LYS A 50 -1.88 -6.26 -10.70
CA LYS A 50 -3.11 -6.03 -11.47
C LYS A 50 -3.71 -7.24 -12.21
N ASP A 51 -3.04 -8.38 -12.27
CA ASP A 51 -3.53 -9.52 -13.07
C ASP A 51 -4.70 -10.28 -12.41
N ASP A 52 -4.98 -10.10 -11.11
CA ASP A 52 -6.04 -10.86 -10.38
C ASP A 52 -6.86 -10.05 -9.35
N ILE A 53 -6.84 -8.70 -9.40
CA ILE A 53 -7.46 -7.85 -8.37
C ILE A 53 -8.57 -6.95 -8.91
N VAL A 54 -9.69 -6.93 -8.18
CA VAL A 54 -10.91 -6.19 -8.52
C VAL A 54 -10.75 -4.68 -8.32
N SER A 55 -10.02 -4.27 -7.28
CA SER A 55 -9.73 -2.87 -6.98
C SER A 55 -8.49 -2.72 -6.08
N TYR A 56 -7.87 -1.53 -6.02
CA TYR A 56 -6.76 -1.23 -5.10
C TYR A 56 -6.79 0.21 -4.56
N SER A 57 -6.16 0.44 -3.39
CA SER A 57 -5.95 1.77 -2.80
C SER A 57 -4.59 1.87 -2.11
N LEU A 58 -4.03 3.08 -2.07
CA LEU A 58 -2.74 3.38 -1.47
C LEU A 58 -2.90 4.25 -0.23
N THR A 59 -2.27 3.83 0.87
CA THR A 59 -2.26 4.61 2.12
C THR A 59 -0.86 4.64 2.71
N THR A 60 -0.46 5.79 3.24
CA THR A 60 0.77 5.93 4.03
C THR A 60 0.39 6.14 5.48
N THR A 61 0.96 5.32 6.37
CA THR A 61 0.77 5.46 7.82
C THR A 61 2.09 5.79 8.48
N GLU A 62 2.07 6.75 9.39
CA GLU A 62 3.21 7.13 10.21
C GLU A 62 2.97 6.69 11.65
N VAL A 63 3.97 6.04 12.26
CA VAL A 63 3.95 5.66 13.67
C VAL A 63 4.91 6.59 14.43
N LEU A 64 4.38 7.23 15.48
CA LEU A 64 5.07 8.21 16.33
C LEU A 64 5.80 7.55 17.51
#